data_AF-A0A816HUC2-F1
#
_entry.id   AF-A0A816HUC2-F1
#
_cell.length_a   1.000
_cell.length_b   1.000
_cell.length_c   1.000
_cell.angle_alpha   90.00
_cell.angle_beta   90.00
_cell.angle_gamma   90.00
#
_symmetry.space_group_name_H-M   'P 1'
#
loop_
_entity.id
_entity.type
_entity.pdbx_description
1 polymer ?
#
loop_
_entity_poly.entity_id
_entity_poly.type
_entity_poly.pdbx_seq_one_letter_code
_entity_poly.pdbx_strand_id
1 'polypeptide(L)'
;EQLNKLMTNLKQTHPHFVRCIIPNEIKTGGILDSHLVLHQLHCNGVLEGIRICRKGFPNRMIYSEFKQRYSILAPNAIPKGFVDAKKATENILKDIQLSDELYRLGITKVFFKAGVLGQLEDMRDVALSKIIATLQAQIRGYLMRKEYRRMLDQRLALGVLQRNLRKYLSLRNWPWWKLYTKVKPLLSVARQEEEMKKLEEEFKALKEALEKEEKLRKESEESNARLTKEKNDMYLQVEAERANTASAEERLARLVTQKADLEQQVKDMEERINEEEEVSAELNNKRKKLEHDIDGLKKDIDDMRLNLQKSENECKTRDNQIHTLQDEMAQQDETIAKLTRERKRLEEQNAKTSEQLQAEEDKVNHLNKLKSKLEQTLDELEDSLEREKKGRADLDKAKRKLETDLKGLQGTLEDVEKSKRDLEENLKRKEQEIQQMGSRLEDEQGQASSLGKKIKELQARVEELEEELENERQSRTKTEKQRADIARELDEVHDRLEEAGGATTAQVEMNKKRESELAKLRRDLEEANLQHEATAAQLRKKHQDAVN
;
A
#
# COMPACT_ATOMS: atom_id res chain seq x y z
N GLU A 1 -3.10 10.95 2.56
CA GLU A 1 -3.14 11.73 1.29
C GLU A 1 -1.76 12.28 0.84
N GLN A 2 -1.11 13.16 1.61
CA GLN A 2 0.04 13.97 1.14
C GLN A 2 1.20 13.16 0.50
N LEU A 3 1.61 12.03 1.10
CA LEU A 3 2.67 11.17 0.54
C LEU A 3 2.33 10.65 -0.87
N ASN A 4 1.07 10.30 -1.14
CA ASN A 4 0.64 9.85 -2.47
C ASN A 4 0.74 10.98 -3.50
N LYS A 5 0.47 12.23 -3.10
CA LYS A 5 0.63 13.41 -3.95
C LYS A 5 2.12 13.68 -4.23
N LEU A 6 2.98 13.60 -3.22
CA LEU A 6 4.43 13.72 -3.38
C LEU A 6 4.99 12.63 -4.31
N MET A 7 4.64 11.36 -4.07
CA MET A 7 5.09 10.23 -4.89
C MET A 7 4.54 10.26 -6.32
N THR A 8 3.36 10.86 -6.53
CA THR A 8 2.84 11.11 -7.89
C THR A 8 3.68 12.17 -8.60
N ASN A 9 3.95 13.30 -7.95
CA ASN A 9 4.81 14.36 -8.49
C ASN A 9 6.23 13.85 -8.81
N LEU A 10 6.85 13.11 -7.89
CA LEU A 10 8.21 12.55 -8.06
C LEU A 10 8.30 11.49 -9.17
N LYS A 11 7.19 10.80 -9.49
CA LYS A 11 7.11 9.87 -10.63
C LYS A 11 6.88 10.58 -11.97
N GLN A 12 6.43 11.84 -11.95
CA GLN A 12 6.19 12.66 -13.15
C GLN A 12 7.40 13.53 -13.54
N THR A 13 8.30 13.83 -12.60
CA THR A 13 9.56 14.57 -12.87
C THR A 13 10.67 13.64 -13.39
N HIS A 14 11.80 14.23 -13.79
CA HIS A 14 13.02 13.49 -14.12
C HIS A 14 13.96 13.49 -12.89
N PRO A 15 14.06 12.39 -12.13
CA PRO A 15 14.86 12.37 -10.90
C PRO A 15 16.36 12.33 -11.21
N HIS A 16 17.13 13.11 -10.46
CA HIS A 16 18.59 13.08 -10.44
C HIS A 16 19.04 12.65 -9.04
N PHE A 17 19.74 11.51 -8.95
CA PHE A 17 20.08 10.89 -7.68
C PHE A 17 21.50 11.25 -7.23
N VAL A 18 21.62 11.76 -6.01
CA VAL A 18 22.89 11.84 -5.26
C VAL A 18 22.80 10.82 -4.13
N ARG A 19 23.76 9.88 -4.08
CA ARG A 19 23.87 8.89 -3.00
C ARG A 19 25.03 9.27 -2.09
N CYS A 20 24.70 9.84 -0.93
CA CYS A 20 25.69 10.09 0.12
C CYS A 20 26.17 8.76 0.71
N ILE A 21 27.46 8.66 1.02
CA ILE A 21 28.09 7.52 1.69
C ILE A 21 28.77 8.06 2.95
N ILE A 22 28.50 7.45 4.09
CA ILE A 22 29.10 7.80 5.38
C ILE A 22 30.52 7.20 5.42
N PRO A 23 31.58 8.01 5.60
CA PRO A 23 32.97 7.52 5.54
C PRO A 23 33.44 6.89 6.86
N ASN A 24 32.96 7.36 8.00
CA ASN A 24 33.24 6.80 9.34
C ASN A 24 32.16 7.26 10.34
N GLU A 25 31.90 6.47 11.38
CA GLU A 25 30.94 6.80 12.44
C GLU A 25 31.46 7.85 13.44
N ILE A 26 32.80 8.01 13.52
CA ILE A 26 33.51 8.93 14.41
C ILE A 26 33.32 10.41 13.98
N LYS A 27 32.72 10.65 12.79
CA LYS A 27 32.44 11.98 12.20
C LYS A 27 33.72 12.82 11.99
N THR A 28 34.84 12.15 11.77
CA THR A 28 36.17 12.78 11.58
C THR A 28 36.51 12.96 10.10
N GLY A 29 37.11 14.08 9.74
CA GLY A 29 37.58 14.34 8.37
C GLY A 29 38.79 13.48 8.01
N GLY A 30 38.83 12.96 6.79
CA GLY A 30 39.98 12.21 6.25
C GLY A 30 40.10 10.74 6.69
N ILE A 31 39.30 10.28 7.64
CA ILE A 31 39.25 8.87 8.06
C ILE A 31 38.18 8.11 7.27
N LEU A 32 38.48 6.88 6.85
CA LEU A 32 37.60 6.03 6.05
C LEU A 32 37.56 4.60 6.61
N ASP A 33 36.38 4.14 7.01
CA ASP A 33 36.12 2.73 7.33
C ASP A 33 35.72 1.99 6.04
N SER A 34 36.57 1.07 5.61
CA SER A 34 36.37 0.29 4.40
C SER A 34 35.22 -0.71 4.50
N HIS A 35 34.92 -1.24 5.70
CA HIS A 35 33.85 -2.22 5.91
C HIS A 35 32.48 -1.54 5.96
N LEU A 36 32.39 -0.42 6.68
CA LEU A 36 31.19 0.44 6.72
C LEU A 36 30.81 0.93 5.31
N VAL A 37 31.79 1.35 4.51
CA VAL A 37 31.56 1.78 3.12
C VAL A 37 31.19 0.61 2.21
N LEU A 38 31.85 -0.54 2.32
CA LEU A 38 31.51 -1.73 1.52
C LEU A 38 30.07 -2.20 1.78
N HIS A 39 29.63 -2.20 3.05
CA HIS A 39 28.25 -2.53 3.43
C HIS A 39 27.25 -1.56 2.78
N GLN A 40 27.46 -0.25 2.90
CA GLN A 40 26.61 0.76 2.24
C GLN A 40 26.55 0.61 0.72
N LEU A 41 27.68 0.32 0.05
CA LEU A 41 27.72 0.15 -1.41
C LEU A 41 26.90 -1.05 -1.90
N HIS A 42 26.82 -2.12 -1.10
CA HIS A 42 25.95 -3.26 -1.34
C HIS A 42 24.48 -2.94 -1.05
N CYS A 43 24.15 -2.49 0.17
CA CYS A 43 22.77 -2.25 0.60
C CYS A 43 22.06 -1.16 -0.22
N ASN A 44 22.78 -0.10 -0.60
CA ASN A 44 22.24 0.95 -1.47
C ASN A 44 22.15 0.53 -2.97
N GLY A 45 22.54 -0.69 -3.34
CA GLY A 45 22.53 -1.19 -4.72
C GLY A 45 23.38 -0.32 -5.65
N VAL A 46 24.59 0.07 -5.21
CA VAL A 46 25.48 0.93 -6.01
C VAL A 46 26.15 0.12 -7.12
N LEU A 47 26.52 -1.12 -6.85
CA LEU A 47 27.08 -2.03 -7.86
C LEU A 47 26.07 -2.31 -8.98
N GLU A 48 24.81 -2.53 -8.65
CA GLU A 48 23.71 -2.78 -9.59
C GLU A 48 23.43 -1.53 -10.43
N GLY A 49 23.38 -0.35 -9.82
CA GLY A 49 23.26 0.92 -10.51
C GLY A 49 24.40 1.15 -11.52
N ILE A 50 25.65 0.95 -11.10
CA ILE A 50 26.83 1.06 -11.98
C ILE A 50 26.78 0.00 -13.10
N ARG A 51 26.39 -1.25 -12.79
CA ARG A 51 26.30 -2.35 -13.76
C ARG A 51 25.25 -2.06 -14.84
N ILE A 52 24.11 -1.46 -14.46
CA ILE A 52 23.06 -1.00 -15.39
C ILE A 52 23.57 0.19 -16.21
N CYS A 53 24.15 1.23 -15.58
CA CYS A 53 24.67 2.40 -16.27
C CYS A 53 25.83 2.09 -17.25
N ARG A 54 26.62 1.05 -16.98
CA ARG A 54 27.73 0.60 -17.87
C ARG A 54 27.24 -0.25 -19.06
N LYS A 55 26.16 -1.03 -18.87
CA LYS A 55 25.55 -1.84 -19.96
C LYS A 55 24.55 -1.04 -20.79
N GLY A 56 23.87 -0.08 -20.19
CA GLY A 56 22.86 0.76 -20.81
C GLY A 56 23.41 2.05 -21.40
N PHE A 57 22.47 2.92 -21.77
CA PHE A 57 22.71 4.21 -22.42
C PHE A 57 21.91 5.28 -21.65
N PRO A 58 22.49 5.92 -20.62
CA PRO A 58 21.74 6.79 -19.71
C PRO A 58 21.27 8.09 -20.39
N ASN A 59 22.02 8.58 -21.37
CA ASN A 59 21.69 9.79 -22.12
C ASN A 59 20.76 9.44 -23.30
N ARG A 60 19.68 10.20 -23.48
CA ARG A 60 18.61 9.87 -24.45
C ARG A 60 17.92 11.13 -24.96
N MET A 61 17.97 11.38 -26.27
CA MET A 61 17.44 12.60 -26.91
C MET A 61 16.56 12.29 -28.11
N ILE A 62 15.65 13.20 -28.45
CA ILE A 62 14.73 13.06 -29.59
C ILE A 62 15.47 13.37 -30.89
N TYR A 63 15.20 12.63 -31.96
CA TYR A 63 15.90 12.79 -33.25
C TYR A 63 15.77 14.20 -33.86
N SER A 64 14.65 14.89 -33.66
CA SER A 64 14.45 16.28 -34.11
C SER A 64 15.40 17.25 -33.40
N GLU A 65 15.49 17.13 -32.07
CA GLU A 65 16.42 17.92 -31.25
C GLU A 65 17.87 17.62 -31.64
N PHE A 66 18.27 16.34 -31.72
CA PHE A 66 19.62 15.96 -32.13
C PHE A 66 19.98 16.56 -33.50
N LYS A 67 19.12 16.40 -34.50
CA LYS A 67 19.32 16.96 -35.83
C LYS A 67 19.51 18.49 -35.77
N GLN A 68 18.62 19.21 -35.08
CA GLN A 68 18.70 20.66 -34.96
C GLN A 68 19.96 21.14 -34.22
N ARG A 69 20.38 20.39 -33.20
CA ARG A 69 21.48 20.75 -32.28
C ARG A 69 22.85 20.48 -32.90
N TYR A 70 23.05 19.34 -33.58
CA TYR A 70 24.36 18.90 -34.09
C TYR A 70 24.53 18.94 -35.61
N SER A 71 23.53 19.38 -36.40
CA SER A 71 23.70 19.60 -37.86
C SER A 71 24.84 20.57 -38.21
N ILE A 72 25.31 21.38 -37.26
CA ILE A 72 26.47 22.27 -37.39
C ILE A 72 27.82 21.52 -37.44
N LEU A 73 27.90 20.31 -36.88
CA LEU A 73 29.11 19.48 -36.90
C LEU A 73 29.34 18.85 -38.28
N ALA A 74 28.25 18.43 -38.93
CA ALA A 74 28.24 17.66 -40.17
C ALA A 74 27.37 18.34 -41.25
N PRO A 75 27.67 19.60 -41.66
CA PRO A 75 26.79 20.40 -42.54
C PRO A 75 26.64 19.83 -43.95
N ASN A 76 27.57 18.96 -44.39
CA ASN A 76 27.52 18.30 -45.70
C ASN A 76 26.83 16.92 -45.65
N ALA A 77 26.68 16.31 -44.48
CA ALA A 77 26.14 14.95 -44.32
C ALA A 77 24.60 14.88 -44.47
N ILE A 78 23.91 16.03 -44.45
CA ILE A 78 22.46 16.13 -44.63
C ILE A 78 22.16 16.67 -46.04
N PRO A 79 21.55 15.87 -46.93
CA PRO A 79 21.08 16.35 -48.23
C PRO A 79 20.16 17.56 -48.13
N LYS A 80 20.26 18.48 -49.09
CA LYS A 80 19.41 19.68 -49.18
C LYS A 80 17.97 19.30 -49.53
N GLY A 81 17.14 19.10 -48.51
CA GLY A 81 15.72 18.78 -48.65
C GLY A 81 15.10 18.30 -47.34
N PHE A 82 13.86 17.79 -47.39
CA PHE A 82 13.27 17.10 -46.25
C PHE A 82 13.92 15.73 -46.05
N VAL A 83 14.75 15.62 -45.02
CA VAL A 83 15.38 14.36 -44.60
C VAL A 83 14.83 13.96 -43.24
N ASP A 84 14.33 12.72 -43.14
CA ASP A 84 13.89 12.11 -41.88
C ASP A 84 14.91 12.33 -40.75
N ALA A 85 14.42 12.63 -39.55
CA ALA A 85 15.24 12.97 -38.40
C ALA A 85 16.11 11.80 -37.93
N LYS A 86 15.64 10.55 -38.06
CA LYS A 86 16.44 9.36 -37.72
C LYS A 86 17.59 9.17 -38.71
N LYS A 87 17.31 9.17 -40.02
CA LYS A 87 18.36 9.10 -41.08
C LYS A 87 19.34 10.27 -41.01
N ALA A 88 18.87 11.48 -40.73
CA ALA A 88 19.76 12.64 -40.56
C ALA A 88 20.69 12.47 -39.34
N THR A 89 20.17 11.96 -38.21
CA THR A 89 20.99 11.64 -37.02
C THR A 89 22.04 10.58 -37.33
N GLU A 90 21.65 9.51 -38.04
CA GLU A 90 22.56 8.44 -38.47
C GLU A 90 23.69 8.97 -39.38
N ASN A 91 23.37 9.84 -40.34
CA ASN A 91 24.37 10.47 -41.19
C ASN A 91 25.34 11.37 -40.40
N ILE A 92 24.83 12.21 -39.50
CA ILE A 92 25.65 13.10 -38.66
C ILE A 92 26.65 12.27 -37.82
N LEU A 93 26.18 11.18 -37.19
CA LEU A 93 27.02 10.34 -36.33
C LEU A 93 28.11 9.59 -37.11
N LYS A 94 27.83 9.19 -38.36
CA LYS A 94 28.82 8.58 -39.27
C LYS A 94 29.86 9.58 -39.78
N ASP A 95 29.45 10.82 -40.10
CA ASP A 95 30.36 11.90 -40.54
C ASP A 95 31.31 12.33 -39.40
N ILE A 96 30.81 12.32 -38.16
CA ILE A 96 31.58 12.52 -36.91
C ILE A 96 32.50 11.30 -36.59
N GLN A 97 32.31 10.17 -37.28
CA GLN A 97 33.04 8.90 -37.06
C GLN A 97 32.86 8.35 -35.62
N LEU A 98 31.70 8.58 -35.00
CA LEU A 98 31.41 8.07 -33.66
C LEU A 98 31.24 6.54 -33.69
N SER A 99 32.01 5.82 -32.86
CA SER A 99 31.91 4.37 -32.75
C SER A 99 30.49 3.90 -32.39
N ASP A 100 30.01 2.90 -33.12
CA ASP A 100 28.72 2.24 -32.88
C ASP A 100 28.59 1.62 -31.48
N GLU A 101 29.66 1.46 -30.69
CA GLU A 101 29.51 1.05 -29.29
C GLU A 101 29.02 2.18 -28.36
N LEU A 102 29.15 3.43 -28.77
CA LEU A 102 28.88 4.61 -27.95
C LEU A 102 27.42 5.08 -28.01
N TYR A 103 26.66 4.63 -29.02
CA TYR A 103 25.27 5.03 -29.25
C TYR A 103 24.37 3.89 -29.74
N ARG A 104 23.05 4.06 -29.60
CA ARG A 104 22.02 3.16 -30.18
C ARG A 104 20.85 3.97 -30.75
N LEU A 105 20.37 3.56 -31.92
CA LEU A 105 19.26 4.20 -32.64
C LEU A 105 17.92 3.53 -32.30
N GLY A 106 17.10 4.17 -31.46
CA GLY A 106 15.74 3.71 -31.15
C GLY A 106 14.71 4.06 -32.22
N ILE A 107 13.42 3.98 -31.86
CA ILE A 107 12.29 4.34 -32.75
C ILE A 107 12.14 5.86 -32.85
N THR A 108 12.04 6.56 -31.72
CA THR A 108 11.82 8.03 -31.64
C THR A 108 13.00 8.81 -31.03
N LYS A 109 13.95 8.11 -30.41
CA LYS A 109 15.09 8.68 -29.68
C LYS A 109 16.41 7.99 -30.05
N VAL A 110 17.49 8.75 -30.01
CA VAL A 110 18.87 8.24 -29.99
C VAL A 110 19.33 8.15 -28.54
N PHE A 111 20.11 7.12 -28.25
CA PHE A 111 20.64 6.78 -26.92
C PHE A 111 22.17 6.82 -26.94
N PHE A 112 22.79 7.36 -25.90
CA PHE A 112 24.23 7.53 -25.77
C PHE A 112 24.75 7.03 -24.42
N LYS A 113 25.99 6.53 -24.39
CA LYS A 113 26.72 6.25 -23.15
C LYS A 113 27.04 7.56 -22.39
N ALA A 114 27.50 7.42 -21.14
CA ALA A 114 28.01 8.54 -20.36
C ALA A 114 29.23 9.20 -21.07
N GLY A 115 29.46 10.49 -20.85
CA GLY A 115 30.55 11.26 -21.47
C GLY A 115 30.34 11.65 -22.94
N VAL A 116 29.79 10.75 -23.76
CA VAL A 116 29.61 10.93 -25.22
C VAL A 116 28.86 12.22 -25.58
N LEU A 117 27.83 12.58 -24.81
CA LEU A 117 27.08 13.82 -25.04
C LEU A 117 27.93 15.08 -24.81
N GLY A 118 28.81 15.06 -23.81
CA GLY A 118 29.72 16.17 -23.52
C GLY A 118 30.69 16.39 -24.67
N GLN A 119 31.30 15.32 -25.18
CA GLN A 119 32.20 15.38 -26.34
C GLN A 119 31.52 16.00 -27.58
N LEU A 120 30.24 15.69 -27.81
CA LEU A 120 29.46 16.28 -28.91
C LEU A 120 29.14 17.77 -28.69
N GLU A 121 29.00 18.22 -27.44
CA GLU A 121 28.87 19.65 -27.11
C GLU A 121 30.22 20.37 -27.20
N ASP A 122 31.32 19.79 -26.72
CA ASP A 122 32.67 20.37 -26.84
C ASP A 122 33.04 20.63 -28.31
N MET A 123 32.79 19.65 -29.19
CA MET A 123 32.96 19.80 -30.64
C MET A 123 32.06 20.89 -31.22
N ARG A 124 30.83 21.01 -30.71
CA ARG A 124 29.80 21.96 -31.17
C ARG A 124 30.11 23.38 -30.74
N ASP A 125 30.63 23.58 -29.53
CA ASP A 125 31.04 24.90 -29.03
C ASP A 125 32.31 25.40 -29.73
N VAL A 126 33.24 24.50 -30.10
CA VAL A 126 34.38 24.85 -30.98
C VAL A 126 33.91 25.26 -32.40
N ALA A 127 32.87 24.62 -32.93
CA ALA A 127 32.27 25.00 -34.22
C ALA A 127 31.50 26.34 -34.12
N LEU A 128 30.65 26.49 -33.09
CA LEU A 128 29.89 27.71 -32.82
C LEU A 128 30.81 28.90 -32.57
N SER A 129 31.90 28.75 -31.82
CA SER A 129 32.84 29.83 -31.51
C SER A 129 33.39 30.52 -32.77
N LYS A 130 33.67 29.75 -33.85
CA LYS A 130 34.14 30.30 -35.14
C LYS A 130 33.06 31.14 -35.84
N ILE A 131 31.81 30.68 -35.80
CA ILE A 131 30.66 31.38 -36.39
C ILE A 131 30.28 32.61 -35.56
N ILE A 132 30.24 32.49 -34.23
CA ILE A 132 29.97 33.58 -33.30
C ILE A 132 31.04 34.67 -33.38
N ALA A 133 32.33 34.32 -33.47
CA ALA A 133 33.39 35.30 -33.70
C ALA A 133 33.20 36.06 -35.03
N THR A 134 32.79 35.35 -36.10
CA THR A 134 32.49 35.96 -37.41
C THR A 134 31.29 36.90 -37.32
N LEU A 135 30.21 36.49 -36.65
CA LEU A 135 29.02 37.32 -36.42
C LEU A 135 29.33 38.55 -35.56
N GLN A 136 30.10 38.39 -34.48
CA GLN A 136 30.58 39.48 -33.64
C GLN A 136 31.44 40.48 -34.44
N ALA A 137 32.32 40.00 -35.33
CA ALA A 137 33.09 40.87 -36.21
C ALA A 137 32.20 41.66 -37.17
N GLN A 138 31.17 41.03 -37.76
CA GLN A 138 30.18 41.71 -38.60
C GLN A 138 29.37 42.77 -37.82
N ILE A 139 28.89 42.45 -36.62
CA ILE A 139 28.16 43.38 -35.74
C ILE A 139 29.03 44.56 -35.33
N ARG A 140 30.25 44.30 -34.84
CA ARG A 140 31.23 45.37 -34.49
C ARG A 140 31.53 46.25 -35.70
N GLY A 141 31.75 45.65 -36.88
CA GLY A 141 31.95 46.38 -38.13
C GLY A 141 30.73 47.21 -38.58
N TYR A 142 29.51 46.72 -38.36
CA TYR A 142 28.27 47.45 -38.66
C TYR A 142 28.09 48.65 -37.74
N LEU A 143 28.24 48.45 -36.42
CA LEU A 143 28.16 49.52 -35.42
C LEU A 143 29.22 50.60 -35.67
N MET A 144 30.47 50.21 -35.93
CA MET A 144 31.55 51.15 -36.22
C MET A 144 31.37 51.88 -37.55
N ARG A 145 30.78 51.25 -38.60
CA ARG A 145 30.40 51.97 -39.83
C ARG A 145 29.28 52.99 -39.60
N LYS A 146 28.29 52.67 -38.75
CA LYS A 146 27.22 53.61 -38.36
C LYS A 146 27.80 54.80 -37.60
N GLU A 147 28.67 54.56 -36.61
CA GLU A 147 29.24 55.62 -35.79
C GLU A 147 30.27 56.46 -36.57
N TYR A 148 31.12 55.85 -37.40
CA TYR A 148 32.04 56.55 -38.29
C TYR A 148 31.31 57.49 -39.27
N ARG A 149 30.12 57.09 -39.76
CA ARG A 149 29.29 57.99 -40.57
C ARG A 149 28.81 59.20 -39.77
N ARG A 150 28.40 59.04 -38.51
CA ARG A 150 28.06 60.16 -37.62
C ARG A 150 29.26 61.09 -37.40
N MET A 151 30.48 60.56 -37.27
CA MET A 151 31.71 61.36 -37.18
C MET A 151 32.00 62.15 -38.46
N LEU A 152 31.79 61.55 -39.63
CA LEU A 152 31.93 62.24 -40.93
C LEU A 152 30.87 63.35 -41.07
N ASP A 153 29.61 63.04 -40.78
CA ASP A 153 28.51 63.99 -40.84
C ASP A 153 28.74 65.15 -39.84
N GLN A 154 29.26 64.88 -38.64
CA GLN A 154 29.68 65.89 -37.66
C GLN A 154 30.84 66.76 -38.18
N ARG A 155 31.84 66.17 -38.86
CA ARG A 155 32.97 66.92 -39.46
C ARG A 155 32.51 67.85 -40.58
N LEU A 156 31.58 67.40 -41.42
CA LEU A 156 30.97 68.22 -42.47
C LEU A 156 30.09 69.33 -41.87
N ALA A 157 29.25 68.98 -40.89
CA ALA A 157 28.40 69.92 -40.16
C ALA A 157 29.23 71.00 -39.44
N LEU A 158 30.40 70.66 -38.87
CA LEU A 158 31.31 71.63 -38.25
C LEU A 158 31.81 72.68 -39.26
N GLY A 159 32.14 72.28 -40.49
CA GLY A 159 32.51 73.21 -41.56
C GLY A 159 31.36 74.15 -41.96
N VAL A 160 30.15 73.61 -42.06
CA VAL A 160 28.93 74.40 -42.32
C VAL A 160 28.62 75.35 -41.16
N LEU A 161 28.75 74.90 -39.91
CA LEU A 161 28.60 75.71 -38.70
C LEU A 161 29.61 76.85 -38.66
N GLN A 162 30.91 76.60 -38.90
CA GLN A 162 31.92 77.66 -38.94
C GLN A 162 31.63 78.71 -40.03
N ARG A 163 31.20 78.29 -41.22
CA ARG A 163 30.77 79.19 -42.31
C ARG A 163 29.54 80.01 -41.91
N ASN A 164 28.53 79.37 -41.33
CA ASN A 164 27.28 80.01 -40.93
C ASN A 164 27.48 80.96 -39.74
N LEU A 165 28.32 80.62 -38.76
CA LEU A 165 28.69 81.51 -37.65
C LEU A 165 29.39 82.78 -38.16
N ARG A 166 30.39 82.65 -39.03
CA ARG A 166 31.07 83.81 -39.66
C ARG A 166 30.08 84.70 -40.42
N LYS A 167 29.15 84.11 -41.17
CA LYS A 167 28.09 84.87 -41.87
C LYS A 167 27.07 85.47 -40.90
N TYR A 168 26.69 84.79 -39.83
CA TYR A 168 25.78 85.31 -38.81
C TYR A 168 26.38 86.51 -38.06
N LEU A 169 27.67 86.49 -37.69
CA LEU A 169 28.34 87.65 -37.07
C LEU A 169 28.25 88.90 -37.98
N SER A 170 28.41 88.73 -39.29
CA SER A 170 28.24 89.80 -40.28
C SER A 170 26.78 90.23 -40.45
N LEU A 171 25.84 89.29 -40.52
CA LEU A 171 24.42 89.55 -40.77
C LEU A 171 23.66 90.09 -39.53
N ARG A 172 24.08 89.74 -38.31
CA ARG A 172 23.40 90.11 -37.05
C ARG A 172 23.18 91.61 -36.92
N ASN A 173 24.12 92.41 -37.43
CA ASN A 173 24.05 93.87 -37.34
C ASN A 173 23.28 94.52 -38.51
N TRP A 174 23.09 93.80 -39.63
CA TRP A 174 22.50 94.31 -40.88
C TRP A 174 20.98 94.63 -40.72
N PRO A 175 20.52 95.84 -41.08
CA PRO A 175 19.11 96.25 -40.87
C PRO A 175 18.08 95.34 -41.56
N TRP A 176 18.33 94.91 -42.80
CA TRP A 176 17.42 94.03 -43.54
C TRP A 176 17.27 92.65 -42.88
N TRP A 177 18.34 92.11 -42.28
CA TRP A 177 18.25 90.86 -41.52
C TRP A 177 17.40 91.04 -40.25
N LYS A 178 17.59 92.14 -39.51
CA LYS A 178 16.78 92.48 -38.33
C LYS A 178 15.29 92.63 -38.68
N LEU A 179 14.97 93.24 -39.82
CA LEU A 179 13.60 93.32 -40.33
C LEU A 179 13.05 91.93 -40.66
N TYR A 180 13.78 91.13 -41.44
CA TYR A 180 13.39 89.75 -41.78
C TYR A 180 13.14 88.88 -40.55
N THR A 181 14.00 88.94 -39.53
CA THR A 181 13.82 88.17 -38.28
C THR A 181 12.63 88.62 -37.43
N LYS A 182 12.19 89.89 -37.55
CA LYS A 182 10.98 90.39 -36.88
C LYS A 182 9.70 90.10 -37.64
N VAL A 183 9.75 90.09 -38.98
CA VAL A 183 8.58 89.86 -39.84
C VAL A 183 8.30 88.38 -40.07
N LYS A 184 9.34 87.53 -40.20
CA LYS A 184 9.17 86.09 -40.47
C LYS A 184 8.25 85.36 -39.48
N PRO A 185 8.30 85.59 -38.14
CA PRO A 185 7.40 84.92 -37.20
C PRO A 185 5.93 85.32 -37.36
N LEU A 186 5.64 86.46 -37.98
CA LEU A 186 4.27 86.94 -38.25
C LEU A 186 3.65 86.24 -39.47
N LEU A 187 4.44 85.52 -40.26
CA LEU A 187 4.01 84.72 -41.41
C LEU A 187 3.68 83.28 -40.95
N SER A 188 2.72 83.14 -40.04
CA SER A 188 2.45 81.88 -39.32
C SER A 188 2.01 80.72 -40.21
N VAL A 189 1.26 81.03 -41.29
CA VAL A 189 0.51 80.06 -42.11
C VAL A 189 1.38 78.89 -42.59
N ALA A 190 2.54 79.18 -43.18
CA ALA A 190 3.43 78.14 -43.73
C ALA A 190 4.01 77.20 -42.68
N ARG A 191 4.16 77.66 -41.42
CA ARG A 191 4.59 76.82 -40.30
C ARG A 191 3.44 75.93 -39.79
N GLN A 192 2.24 76.49 -39.74
CA GLN A 192 1.05 75.77 -39.28
C GLN A 192 0.72 74.57 -40.19
N GLU A 193 0.92 74.68 -41.51
CA GLU A 193 0.76 73.55 -42.43
C GLU A 193 1.76 72.39 -42.17
N GLU A 194 3.03 72.69 -41.86
CA GLU A 194 4.03 71.65 -41.56
C GLU A 194 3.78 70.99 -40.19
N GLU A 195 3.26 71.74 -39.22
CA GLU A 195 2.93 71.22 -37.90
C GLU A 195 1.63 70.39 -37.93
N MET A 196 0.62 70.82 -38.69
CA MET A 196 -0.60 70.04 -38.93
C MET A 196 -0.33 68.70 -39.63
N LYS A 197 0.46 68.68 -40.71
CA LYS A 197 0.76 67.43 -41.44
C LYS A 197 1.46 66.38 -40.57
N LYS A 198 2.39 66.80 -39.70
CA LYS A 198 3.03 65.90 -38.72
C LYS A 198 2.04 65.39 -37.70
N LEU A 199 1.17 66.26 -37.18
CA LEU A 199 0.14 65.88 -36.22
C LEU A 199 -0.89 64.90 -36.83
N GLU A 200 -1.23 65.05 -38.11
CA GLU A 200 -2.08 64.10 -38.86
C GLU A 200 -1.40 62.74 -39.07
N GLU A 201 -0.11 62.71 -39.42
CA GLU A 201 0.68 61.47 -39.53
C GLU A 201 0.82 60.75 -38.18
N GLU A 202 1.15 61.48 -37.11
CA GLU A 202 1.25 60.95 -35.74
C GLU A 202 -0.10 60.44 -35.23
N PHE A 203 -1.18 61.21 -35.42
CA PHE A 203 -2.55 60.82 -35.04
C PHE A 203 -3.01 59.57 -35.79
N LYS A 204 -2.72 59.46 -37.09
CA LYS A 204 -3.04 58.26 -37.88
C LYS A 204 -2.26 57.05 -37.38
N ALA A 205 -0.95 57.18 -37.12
CA ALA A 205 -0.13 56.10 -36.58
C ALA A 205 -0.61 55.63 -35.20
N LEU A 206 -0.94 56.56 -34.30
CA LEU A 206 -1.53 56.28 -32.99
C LEU A 206 -2.88 55.56 -33.10
N LYS A 207 -3.75 55.99 -34.03
CA LYS A 207 -5.06 55.35 -34.26
C LYS A 207 -4.91 53.92 -34.81
N GLU A 208 -4.01 53.71 -35.78
CA GLU A 208 -3.72 52.38 -36.32
C GLU A 208 -3.01 51.46 -35.32
N ALA A 209 -2.27 51.99 -34.35
CA ALA A 209 -1.71 51.22 -33.25
C ALA A 209 -2.81 50.83 -32.24
N LEU A 210 -3.62 51.80 -31.80
CA LEU A 210 -4.72 51.59 -30.86
C LEU A 210 -5.71 50.52 -31.36
N GLU A 211 -6.07 50.54 -32.65
CA GLU A 211 -6.99 49.56 -33.23
C GLU A 211 -6.41 48.13 -33.26
N LYS A 212 -5.08 47.99 -33.33
CA LYS A 212 -4.39 46.67 -33.27
C LYS A 212 -4.31 46.18 -31.83
N GLU A 213 -3.88 47.03 -30.90
CA GLU A 213 -3.82 46.71 -29.48
C GLU A 213 -5.21 46.39 -28.91
N GLU A 214 -6.26 47.10 -29.31
CA GLU A 214 -7.64 46.78 -28.89
C GLU A 214 -8.11 45.39 -29.34
N LYS A 215 -7.69 44.92 -30.53
CA LYS A 215 -8.04 43.58 -31.02
C LYS A 215 -7.27 42.51 -30.26
N LEU A 216 -5.95 42.66 -30.15
CA LEU A 216 -5.09 41.75 -29.39
C LEU A 216 -5.51 41.67 -27.92
N ARG A 217 -5.93 42.78 -27.31
CA ARG A 217 -6.43 42.81 -25.93
C ARG A 217 -7.74 42.04 -25.79
N LYS A 218 -8.71 42.21 -26.71
CA LYS A 218 -9.98 41.46 -26.71
C LYS A 218 -9.76 39.95 -26.92
N GLU A 219 -8.91 39.57 -27.87
CA GLU A 219 -8.53 38.16 -28.09
C GLU A 219 -7.86 37.54 -26.86
N SER A 220 -7.02 38.31 -26.16
CA SER A 220 -6.36 37.90 -24.91
C SER A 220 -7.33 37.83 -23.72
N GLU A 221 -8.25 38.78 -23.60
CA GLU A 221 -9.33 38.82 -22.60
C GLU A 221 -10.26 37.60 -22.76
N GLU A 222 -10.68 37.28 -23.99
CA GLU A 222 -11.47 36.07 -24.28
C GLU A 222 -10.71 34.78 -23.94
N SER A 223 -9.44 34.68 -24.34
CA SER A 223 -8.61 33.50 -24.05
C SER A 223 -8.45 33.28 -22.55
N ASN A 224 -8.17 34.35 -21.80
CA ASN A 224 -8.02 34.31 -20.35
C ASN A 224 -9.35 33.99 -19.64
N ALA A 225 -10.48 34.51 -20.14
CA ALA A 225 -11.81 34.17 -19.63
C ALA A 225 -12.14 32.68 -19.82
N ARG A 226 -11.81 32.08 -20.98
CA ARG A 226 -11.98 30.64 -21.23
C ARG A 226 -11.14 29.80 -20.27
N LEU A 227 -9.84 30.09 -20.16
CA LEU A 227 -8.93 29.38 -19.26
C LEU A 227 -9.33 29.53 -17.77
N THR A 228 -9.82 30.71 -17.39
CA THR A 228 -10.35 30.95 -16.03
C THR A 228 -11.62 30.12 -15.78
N LYS A 229 -12.50 29.98 -16.78
CA LYS A 229 -13.67 29.11 -16.66
C LYS A 229 -13.26 27.65 -16.55
N GLU A 230 -12.40 27.14 -17.44
CA GLU A 230 -11.92 25.75 -17.40
C GLU A 230 -11.25 25.41 -16.06
N LYS A 231 -10.44 26.33 -15.52
CA LYS A 231 -9.85 26.20 -14.17
C LYS A 231 -10.94 26.08 -13.09
N ASN A 232 -11.98 26.89 -13.14
CA ASN A 232 -13.05 26.89 -12.15
C ASN A 232 -13.95 25.64 -12.26
N ASP A 233 -14.28 25.22 -13.49
CA ASP A 233 -15.06 24.00 -13.77
C ASP A 233 -14.29 22.77 -13.23
N MET A 234 -12.96 22.68 -13.47
CA MET A 234 -12.09 21.63 -12.92
C MET A 234 -11.94 21.72 -11.38
N TYR A 235 -11.94 22.93 -10.81
CA TYR A 235 -11.86 23.11 -9.36
C TYR A 235 -13.14 22.62 -8.66
N LEU A 236 -14.31 22.95 -9.20
CA LEU A 236 -15.60 22.45 -8.73
C LEU A 236 -15.69 20.92 -8.82
N GLN A 237 -15.16 20.31 -9.89
CA GLN A 237 -15.09 18.84 -9.99
C GLN A 237 -14.20 18.24 -8.88
N VAL A 238 -13.06 18.86 -8.54
CA VAL A 238 -12.19 18.42 -7.44
C VAL A 238 -12.86 18.55 -6.07
N GLU A 239 -13.67 19.59 -5.84
CA GLU A 239 -14.45 19.71 -4.60
C GLU A 239 -15.60 18.68 -4.52
N ALA A 240 -16.27 18.39 -5.63
CA ALA A 240 -17.28 17.33 -5.71
C ALA A 240 -16.70 15.94 -5.40
N GLU A 241 -15.55 15.59 -6.00
CA GLU A 241 -14.89 14.30 -5.71
C GLU A 241 -14.31 14.22 -4.29
N ARG A 242 -13.94 15.36 -3.69
CA ARG A 242 -13.57 15.41 -2.27
C ARG A 242 -14.76 15.14 -1.35
N ALA A 243 -15.93 15.71 -1.63
CA ALA A 243 -17.16 15.43 -0.88
C ALA A 243 -17.59 13.96 -1.03
N ASN A 244 -17.48 13.41 -2.25
CA ASN A 244 -17.70 12.00 -2.55
C ASN A 244 -16.74 11.10 -1.76
N THR A 245 -15.45 11.44 -1.73
CA THR A 245 -14.41 10.73 -0.96
C THR A 245 -14.71 10.76 0.54
N ALA A 246 -15.05 11.92 1.11
CA ALA A 246 -15.39 12.04 2.53
C ALA A 246 -16.64 11.19 2.91
N SER A 247 -17.64 11.12 2.03
CA SER A 247 -18.80 10.24 2.21
C SER A 247 -18.41 8.76 2.16
N ALA A 248 -17.47 8.39 1.28
CA ALA A 248 -16.92 7.03 1.23
C ALA A 248 -16.07 6.68 2.47
N GLU A 249 -15.28 7.63 2.98
CA GLU A 249 -14.52 7.48 4.24
C GLU A 249 -15.45 7.29 5.45
N GLU A 250 -16.53 8.08 5.56
CA GLU A 250 -17.52 7.91 6.63
C GLU A 250 -18.22 6.55 6.54
N ARG A 251 -18.59 6.12 5.32
CA ARG A 251 -19.18 4.80 5.08
C ARG A 251 -18.21 3.67 5.43
N LEU A 252 -16.92 3.84 5.15
CA LEU A 252 -15.87 2.87 5.49
C LEU A 252 -15.67 2.82 7.01
N ALA A 253 -15.66 3.95 7.72
CA ALA A 253 -15.60 3.99 9.18
C ALA A 253 -16.79 3.26 9.83
N ARG A 254 -18.02 3.50 9.34
CA ARG A 254 -19.22 2.77 9.79
C ARG A 254 -19.13 1.25 9.54
N LEU A 255 -18.52 0.82 8.43
CA LEU A 255 -18.28 -0.60 8.15
C LEU A 255 -17.19 -1.20 9.04
N VAL A 256 -16.16 -0.42 9.42
CA VAL A 256 -15.12 -0.87 10.36
C VAL A 256 -15.69 -1.06 11.76
N THR A 257 -16.56 -0.18 12.26
CA THR A 257 -17.23 -0.40 13.55
C THR A 257 -18.15 -1.60 13.50
N GLN A 258 -18.99 -1.73 12.46
CA GLN A 258 -19.86 -2.90 12.28
C GLN A 258 -19.07 -4.22 12.17
N LYS A 259 -17.88 -4.20 11.55
CA LYS A 259 -16.99 -5.36 11.51
C LYS A 259 -16.48 -5.72 12.91
N ALA A 260 -16.06 -4.75 13.72
CA ALA A 260 -15.63 -5.01 15.10
C ALA A 260 -16.78 -5.55 15.97
N ASP A 261 -17.98 -4.99 15.84
CA ASP A 261 -19.19 -5.47 16.55
C ASP A 261 -19.53 -6.92 16.18
N LEU A 262 -19.34 -7.31 14.91
CA LEU A 262 -19.54 -8.67 14.42
C LEU A 262 -18.42 -9.63 14.82
N GLU A 263 -17.16 -9.19 14.82
CA GLU A 263 -16.02 -9.99 15.31
C GLU A 263 -16.14 -10.29 16.81
N GLN A 264 -16.65 -9.35 17.61
CA GLN A 264 -16.99 -9.61 19.01
C GLN A 264 -18.13 -10.62 19.13
N GLN A 265 -19.22 -10.46 18.36
CA GLN A 265 -20.34 -11.43 18.38
C GLN A 265 -19.94 -12.85 17.95
N VAL A 266 -19.01 -12.99 16.98
CA VAL A 266 -18.44 -14.29 16.62
C VAL A 266 -17.67 -14.88 17.80
N LYS A 267 -16.79 -14.10 18.42
CA LYS A 267 -16.00 -14.55 19.57
C LYS A 267 -16.86 -14.94 20.78
N ASP A 268 -17.90 -14.16 21.10
CA ASP A 268 -18.86 -14.45 22.17
C ASP A 268 -19.64 -15.76 21.89
N MET A 269 -19.89 -16.08 20.62
CA MET A 269 -20.56 -17.31 20.20
C MET A 269 -19.58 -18.51 20.16
N GLU A 270 -18.32 -18.31 19.78
CA GLU A 270 -17.26 -19.32 19.88
C GLU A 270 -17.01 -19.73 21.34
N GLU A 271 -16.90 -18.76 22.26
CA GLU A 271 -16.74 -19.04 23.70
C GLU A 271 -17.92 -19.86 24.25
N ARG A 272 -19.16 -19.50 23.90
CA ARG A 272 -20.36 -20.26 24.27
C ARG A 272 -20.45 -21.66 23.63
N ILE A 273 -19.93 -21.84 22.41
CA ILE A 273 -19.85 -23.17 21.79
C ILE A 273 -18.86 -24.04 22.56
N ASN A 274 -17.69 -23.51 22.95
CA ASN A 274 -16.73 -24.24 23.77
C ASN A 274 -17.31 -24.65 25.14
N GLU A 275 -18.06 -23.75 25.81
CA GLU A 275 -18.76 -24.07 27.07
C GLU A 275 -19.77 -25.24 26.90
N GLU A 276 -20.60 -25.20 25.86
CA GLU A 276 -21.56 -26.27 25.57
C GLU A 276 -20.88 -27.59 25.13
N GLU A 277 -19.73 -27.53 24.45
CA GLU A 277 -18.92 -28.70 24.11
C GLU A 277 -18.28 -29.34 25.35
N GLU A 278 -17.75 -28.55 26.29
CA GLU A 278 -17.25 -29.05 27.59
C GLU A 278 -18.39 -29.69 28.42
N VAL A 279 -19.56 -29.04 28.51
CA VAL A 279 -20.74 -29.59 29.19
C VAL A 279 -21.22 -30.88 28.51
N SER A 280 -21.23 -30.93 27.17
CA SER A 280 -21.57 -32.13 26.40
C SER A 280 -20.57 -33.27 26.64
N ALA A 281 -19.27 -32.97 26.70
CA ALA A 281 -18.22 -33.94 27.03
C ALA A 281 -18.35 -34.46 28.49
N GLU A 282 -18.64 -33.58 29.46
CA GLU A 282 -18.96 -33.99 30.83
C GLU A 282 -20.18 -34.91 30.88
N LEU A 283 -21.28 -34.54 30.21
CA LEU A 283 -22.52 -35.32 30.17
C LEU A 283 -22.29 -36.69 29.52
N ASN A 284 -21.53 -36.76 28.43
CA ASN A 284 -21.14 -38.01 27.77
C ASN A 284 -20.29 -38.90 28.71
N ASN A 285 -19.34 -38.31 29.46
CA ASN A 285 -18.53 -39.02 30.44
C ASN A 285 -19.35 -39.51 31.66
N LYS A 286 -20.35 -38.71 32.12
CA LYS A 286 -21.33 -39.12 33.13
C LYS A 286 -22.21 -40.26 32.60
N ARG A 287 -22.66 -40.19 31.33
CA ARG A 287 -23.44 -41.23 30.66
C ARG A 287 -22.69 -42.56 30.59
N LYS A 288 -21.42 -42.56 30.18
CA LYS A 288 -20.57 -43.76 30.12
C LYS A 288 -20.36 -44.42 31.49
N LYS A 289 -20.26 -43.63 32.57
CA LYS A 289 -20.21 -44.17 33.93
C LYS A 289 -21.53 -44.86 34.29
N LEU A 290 -22.66 -44.20 34.07
CA LEU A 290 -23.99 -44.78 34.33
C LEU A 290 -24.27 -46.02 33.45
N GLU A 291 -23.82 -46.05 32.19
CA GLU A 291 -23.86 -47.23 31.33
C GLU A 291 -23.05 -48.40 31.91
N HIS A 292 -21.83 -48.12 32.39
CA HIS A 292 -20.97 -49.12 33.04
C HIS A 292 -21.57 -49.63 34.36
N ASP A 293 -22.09 -48.74 35.21
CA ASP A 293 -22.74 -49.09 36.48
C ASP A 293 -24.00 -49.94 36.23
N ILE A 294 -24.80 -49.60 35.20
CA ILE A 294 -25.97 -50.37 34.76
C ILE A 294 -25.57 -51.76 34.26
N ASP A 295 -24.51 -51.89 33.46
CA ASP A 295 -24.05 -53.19 32.96
C ASP A 295 -23.41 -54.06 34.05
N GLY A 296 -22.74 -53.44 35.03
CA GLY A 296 -22.32 -54.10 36.27
C GLY A 296 -23.51 -54.65 37.05
N LEU A 297 -24.52 -53.82 37.32
CA LEU A 297 -25.74 -54.23 38.04
C LEU A 297 -26.55 -55.31 37.30
N LYS A 298 -26.62 -55.27 35.95
CA LYS A 298 -27.21 -56.37 35.16
C LYS A 298 -26.47 -57.68 35.41
N LYS A 299 -25.14 -57.65 35.38
CA LYS A 299 -24.32 -58.83 35.59
C LYS A 299 -24.47 -59.38 37.02
N ASP A 300 -24.47 -58.52 38.03
CA ASP A 300 -24.72 -58.92 39.42
C ASP A 300 -26.12 -59.56 39.58
N ILE A 301 -27.14 -59.02 38.90
CA ILE A 301 -28.49 -59.61 38.87
C ILE A 301 -28.48 -61.00 38.22
N ASP A 302 -27.75 -61.22 37.13
CA ASP A 302 -27.67 -62.52 36.46
C ASP A 302 -26.81 -63.54 37.23
N ASP A 303 -25.72 -63.13 37.87
CA ASP A 303 -24.95 -63.97 38.80
C ASP A 303 -25.78 -64.31 40.06
N MET A 304 -26.59 -63.38 40.58
CA MET A 304 -27.56 -63.67 41.66
C MET A 304 -28.67 -64.63 41.20
N ARG A 305 -29.21 -64.48 39.99
CA ARG A 305 -30.18 -65.44 39.39
C ARG A 305 -29.58 -66.83 39.26
N LEU A 306 -28.34 -66.94 38.79
CA LEU A 306 -27.63 -68.22 38.66
C LEU A 306 -27.42 -68.88 40.03
N ASN A 307 -27.08 -68.10 41.06
CA ASN A 307 -26.90 -68.62 42.41
C ASN A 307 -28.24 -68.97 43.10
N LEU A 308 -29.32 -68.23 42.82
CA LEU A 308 -30.68 -68.60 43.22
C LEU A 308 -31.10 -69.93 42.58
N GLN A 309 -30.87 -70.10 41.28
CA GLN A 309 -31.18 -71.35 40.56
C GLN A 309 -30.39 -72.54 41.10
N LYS A 310 -29.11 -72.37 41.46
CA LYS A 310 -28.32 -73.41 42.17
C LYS A 310 -28.96 -73.74 43.52
N SER A 311 -29.25 -72.73 44.34
CA SER A 311 -29.85 -72.89 45.67
C SER A 311 -31.22 -73.59 45.61
N GLU A 312 -32.06 -73.26 44.62
CA GLU A 312 -33.32 -73.98 44.38
C GLU A 312 -33.11 -75.46 44.00
N ASN A 313 -32.09 -75.78 43.20
CA ASN A 313 -31.80 -77.14 42.80
C ASN A 313 -31.17 -77.96 43.94
N GLU A 314 -30.34 -77.33 44.78
CA GLU A 314 -29.89 -77.91 46.05
C GLU A 314 -31.07 -78.15 46.99
N CYS A 315 -32.00 -77.20 47.11
CA CYS A 315 -33.22 -77.33 47.90
C CYS A 315 -34.08 -78.53 47.43
N LYS A 316 -34.39 -78.62 46.14
CA LYS A 316 -35.10 -79.77 45.53
C LYS A 316 -34.37 -81.09 45.78
N THR A 317 -33.03 -81.08 45.82
CA THR A 317 -32.21 -82.26 46.14
C THR A 317 -32.31 -82.65 47.62
N ARG A 318 -32.36 -81.67 48.54
CA ARG A 318 -32.61 -81.89 49.97
C ARG A 318 -34.05 -82.38 50.22
N ASP A 319 -35.05 -81.83 49.55
CA ASP A 319 -36.44 -82.27 49.65
C ASP A 319 -36.60 -83.71 49.19
N ASN A 320 -35.97 -84.10 48.07
CA ASN A 320 -35.95 -85.50 47.62
C ASN A 320 -35.26 -86.43 48.64
N GLN A 321 -34.18 -85.99 49.29
CA GLN A 321 -33.53 -86.75 50.37
C GLN A 321 -34.44 -86.89 51.60
N ILE A 322 -35.14 -85.81 51.99
CA ILE A 322 -36.12 -85.83 53.10
C ILE A 322 -37.28 -86.78 52.78
N HIS A 323 -37.80 -86.76 51.56
CA HIS A 323 -38.89 -87.64 51.15
C HIS A 323 -38.45 -89.13 51.15
N THR A 324 -37.24 -89.41 50.66
CA THR A 324 -36.64 -90.77 50.75
C THR A 324 -36.53 -91.24 52.20
N LEU A 325 -36.07 -90.38 53.11
CA LEU A 325 -35.97 -90.70 54.55
C LEU A 325 -37.34 -90.85 55.23
N GLN A 326 -38.38 -90.16 54.75
CA GLN A 326 -39.76 -90.35 55.21
C GLN A 326 -40.32 -91.72 54.80
N ASP A 327 -40.05 -92.17 53.58
CA ASP A 327 -40.45 -93.51 53.13
C ASP A 327 -39.68 -94.62 53.88
N GLU A 328 -38.40 -94.41 54.19
CA GLU A 328 -37.62 -95.30 55.05
C GLU A 328 -38.19 -95.36 56.49
N MET A 329 -38.60 -94.22 57.06
CA MET A 329 -39.30 -94.18 58.35
C MET A 329 -40.63 -94.93 58.31
N ALA A 330 -41.43 -94.76 57.25
CA ALA A 330 -42.71 -95.46 57.09
C ALA A 330 -42.54 -96.99 57.03
N GLN A 331 -41.47 -97.48 56.38
CA GLN A 331 -41.13 -98.91 56.40
C GLN A 331 -40.72 -99.40 57.80
N GLN A 332 -40.01 -98.58 58.59
CA GLN A 332 -39.65 -98.91 59.97
C GLN A 332 -40.90 -98.97 60.87
N ASP A 333 -41.82 -98.03 60.76
CA ASP A 333 -43.10 -98.05 61.50
C ASP A 333 -43.97 -99.27 61.12
N GLU A 334 -44.05 -99.64 59.84
CA GLU A 334 -44.77 -100.85 59.43
C GLU A 334 -44.10 -102.13 59.98
N THR A 335 -42.78 -102.12 60.14
CA THR A 335 -42.01 -103.23 60.75
C THR A 335 -42.28 -103.31 62.26
N ILE A 336 -42.32 -102.18 62.97
CA ILE A 336 -42.68 -102.09 64.39
C ILE A 336 -44.14 -102.57 64.60
N ALA A 337 -45.06 -102.22 63.70
CA ALA A 337 -46.45 -102.67 63.75
C ALA A 337 -46.60 -104.20 63.57
N LYS A 338 -45.74 -104.84 62.79
CA LYS A 338 -45.70 -106.31 62.63
C LYS A 338 -45.20 -106.97 63.93
N LEU A 339 -44.04 -106.55 64.45
CA LEU A 339 -43.47 -107.08 65.70
C LEU A 339 -44.40 -106.93 66.91
N THR A 340 -45.12 -105.80 67.00
CA THR A 340 -46.08 -105.54 68.08
C THR A 340 -47.29 -106.47 68.04
N ARG A 341 -47.69 -106.96 66.86
CA ARG A 341 -48.78 -107.95 66.71
C ARG A 341 -48.32 -109.37 67.03
N GLU A 342 -47.08 -109.74 66.69
CA GLU A 342 -46.53 -111.06 67.02
C GLU A 342 -46.34 -111.25 68.53
N ARG A 343 -45.82 -110.25 69.24
CA ARG A 343 -45.61 -110.33 70.70
C ARG A 343 -46.89 -110.70 71.45
N LYS A 344 -48.03 -110.16 71.03
CA LYS A 344 -49.33 -110.42 71.66
C LYS A 344 -49.94 -111.79 71.31
N ARG A 345 -49.45 -112.48 70.26
CA ARG A 345 -49.86 -113.85 69.92
C ARG A 345 -49.06 -114.91 70.68
N LEU A 346 -47.81 -114.61 71.02
CA LEU A 346 -46.89 -115.54 71.67
C LEU A 346 -47.19 -115.74 73.16
N GLU A 347 -47.74 -114.73 73.85
CA GLU A 347 -48.10 -114.81 75.27
C GLU A 347 -49.27 -115.78 75.54
N GLU A 348 -50.19 -116.00 74.59
CA GLU A 348 -51.35 -116.90 74.77
C GLU A 348 -51.12 -118.35 74.31
N GLN A 349 -50.22 -118.61 73.35
CA GLN A 349 -49.95 -119.98 72.87
C GLN A 349 -49.11 -120.80 73.86
N ASN A 350 -48.22 -120.15 74.63
CA ASN A 350 -47.23 -120.81 75.49
C ASN A 350 -47.85 -121.63 76.65
N ALA A 351 -49.14 -121.49 76.93
CA ALA A 351 -49.87 -122.23 77.96
C ALA A 351 -50.52 -123.54 77.49
N LYS A 352 -50.46 -123.87 76.18
CA LYS A 352 -51.16 -125.05 75.60
C LYS A 352 -50.33 -125.96 74.71
N THR A 353 -49.11 -125.58 74.32
CA THR A 353 -48.24 -126.38 73.42
C THR A 353 -46.98 -126.92 74.10
N SER A 354 -47.07 -127.27 75.40
CA SER A 354 -46.01 -127.99 76.13
C SER A 354 -46.19 -129.51 76.17
N GLU A 355 -47.29 -130.04 75.62
CA GLU A 355 -47.66 -131.46 75.72
C GLU A 355 -47.54 -132.23 74.40
N GLN A 356 -47.28 -131.54 73.28
CA GLN A 356 -47.07 -132.14 71.95
C GLN A 356 -45.78 -131.65 71.29
N LEU A 357 -44.68 -131.88 72.01
CA LEU A 357 -43.42 -132.25 71.39
C LEU A 357 -43.61 -133.52 70.53
N GLN A 358 -42.69 -133.79 69.60
CA GLN A 358 -42.54 -135.06 68.89
C GLN A 358 -43.47 -135.34 67.70
N ALA A 359 -43.44 -134.46 66.71
CA ALA A 359 -43.57 -134.86 65.31
C ALA A 359 -42.73 -133.93 64.41
N GLU A 360 -41.64 -134.48 63.85
CA GLU A 360 -40.97 -134.14 62.58
C GLU A 360 -40.94 -132.63 62.19
N GLU A 361 -39.81 -131.91 62.21
CA GLU A 361 -38.53 -132.21 61.53
C GLU A 361 -38.68 -132.59 60.04
N ASP A 362 -37.68 -132.27 59.20
CA ASP A 362 -37.55 -132.75 57.82
C ASP A 362 -38.77 -132.56 56.86
N LYS A 363 -38.82 -131.55 55.98
CA LYS A 363 -37.73 -130.85 55.28
C LYS A 363 -38.06 -129.37 55.06
N VAL A 364 -37.15 -128.41 55.30
CA VAL A 364 -35.73 -128.32 54.91
C VAL A 364 -35.53 -128.13 53.41
N ASN A 365 -35.32 -126.86 53.03
CA ASN A 365 -34.21 -126.41 52.18
C ASN A 365 -33.48 -127.48 51.33
N HIS A 366 -33.53 -127.41 50.00
CA HIS A 366 -32.50 -126.65 49.25
C HIS A 366 -32.96 -126.45 47.79
N LEU A 367 -32.78 -125.32 47.10
CA LEU A 367 -32.34 -123.96 47.44
C LEU A 367 -33.05 -123.02 46.39
N ASN A 368 -32.62 -121.90 45.78
CA ASN A 368 -31.33 -121.33 45.33
C ASN A 368 -30.57 -122.32 44.39
N LYS A 369 -30.04 -121.95 43.23
CA LYS A 369 -29.55 -120.66 42.73
C LYS A 369 -29.71 -120.58 41.20
N LEU A 370 -29.39 -119.40 40.64
CA LEU A 370 -29.19 -119.09 39.21
C LEU A 370 -30.47 -119.20 38.36
N LYS A 371 -30.80 -118.23 37.49
CA LYS A 371 -30.08 -117.01 37.07
C LYS A 371 -30.60 -115.77 37.82
N SER A 372 -29.72 -114.88 38.28
CA SER A 372 -29.11 -113.78 37.49
C SER A 372 -30.19 -112.86 36.94
N LYS A 373 -30.29 -111.59 37.38
CA LYS A 373 -29.33 -110.48 37.13
C LYS A 373 -28.99 -110.33 35.65
N LEU A 374 -28.86 -109.05 35.27
CA LEU A 374 -28.75 -108.54 33.91
C LEU A 374 -30.11 -108.65 33.22
N GLU A 375 -31.01 -107.67 33.38
CA GLU A 375 -30.95 -106.26 32.89
C GLU A 375 -31.44 -106.14 31.44
N GLN A 376 -31.76 -104.91 31.03
CA GLN A 376 -31.73 -104.41 29.65
C GLN A 376 -32.48 -105.28 28.61
N THR A 377 -33.56 -104.80 28.01
CA THR A 377 -34.00 -103.42 27.79
C THR A 377 -35.45 -103.48 27.32
N LEU A 378 -36.00 -102.35 26.84
CA LEU A 378 -37.30 -102.26 26.22
C LEU A 378 -38.41 -102.45 27.28
N ASP A 379 -38.96 -101.36 27.83
CA ASP A 379 -39.45 -100.19 27.09
C ASP A 379 -40.33 -100.69 25.93
N GLU A 380 -41.62 -100.40 25.89
CA GLU A 380 -42.06 -99.07 25.50
C GLU A 380 -43.55 -98.89 25.81
N LEU A 381 -43.94 -97.62 25.99
CA LEU A 381 -45.26 -97.09 25.61
C LEU A 381 -46.52 -97.81 26.15
N GLU A 382 -46.93 -97.48 27.39
CA GLU A 382 -48.37 -97.34 27.65
C GLU A 382 -48.68 -96.29 28.75
N ASP A 383 -48.10 -96.41 29.94
CA ASP A 383 -48.37 -95.47 31.06
C ASP A 383 -47.72 -94.06 30.93
N SER A 384 -47.02 -93.79 29.82
CA SER A 384 -46.55 -92.44 29.48
C SER A 384 -47.65 -91.52 28.91
N LEU A 385 -48.86 -92.03 28.63
CA LEU A 385 -49.84 -91.35 27.77
C LEU A 385 -50.89 -90.48 28.51
N GLU A 386 -51.23 -90.79 29.77
CA GLU A 386 -52.40 -90.17 30.42
C GLU A 386 -52.08 -88.91 31.25
N ARG A 387 -50.81 -88.67 31.63
CA ARG A 387 -50.41 -87.43 32.33
C ARG A 387 -49.93 -86.31 31.39
N GLU A 388 -49.56 -86.60 30.15
CA GLU A 388 -49.12 -85.56 29.18
C GLU A 388 -50.28 -84.64 28.74
N LYS A 389 -51.53 -85.10 28.86
CA LYS A 389 -52.74 -84.37 28.42
C LYS A 389 -53.02 -83.05 29.15
N LYS A 390 -52.24 -82.68 30.18
CA LYS A 390 -52.37 -81.38 30.87
C LYS A 390 -51.27 -80.35 30.52
N GLY A 391 -50.11 -80.77 30.00
CA GLY A 391 -49.01 -79.84 29.67
C GLY A 391 -49.16 -79.16 28.30
N ARG A 392 -49.76 -79.87 27.33
CA ARG A 392 -49.75 -79.45 25.91
C ARG A 392 -50.55 -78.17 25.61
N ALA A 393 -51.61 -77.91 26.40
CA ALA A 393 -52.51 -76.78 26.18
C ALA A 393 -51.92 -75.40 26.57
N ASP A 394 -50.96 -75.37 27.50
CA ASP A 394 -50.30 -74.14 27.90
C ASP A 394 -48.99 -73.91 27.13
N LEU A 395 -48.33 -74.99 26.67
CA LEU A 395 -47.22 -74.92 25.72
C LEU A 395 -47.61 -74.27 24.39
N ASP A 396 -48.76 -74.62 23.79
CA ASP A 396 -49.23 -73.97 22.55
C ASP A 396 -49.62 -72.49 22.74
N LYS A 397 -50.05 -72.08 23.94
CA LYS A 397 -50.30 -70.66 24.26
C LYS A 397 -49.00 -69.88 24.43
N ALA A 398 -48.04 -70.44 25.16
CA ALA A 398 -46.72 -69.86 25.34
C ALA A 398 -45.98 -69.73 24.00
N LYS A 399 -46.04 -70.79 23.17
CA LYS A 399 -45.48 -70.81 21.82
C LYS A 399 -46.09 -69.73 20.93
N ARG A 400 -47.43 -69.61 20.86
CA ARG A 400 -48.07 -68.56 20.04
C ARG A 400 -47.78 -67.14 20.51
N LYS A 401 -47.59 -66.91 21.82
CA LYS A 401 -47.06 -65.64 22.33
C LYS A 401 -45.64 -65.40 21.82
N LEU A 402 -44.72 -66.33 22.10
CA LEU A 402 -43.32 -66.21 21.68
C LEU A 402 -43.15 -66.10 20.16
N GLU A 403 -43.97 -66.76 19.35
CA GLU A 403 -43.99 -66.61 17.89
C GLU A 403 -44.52 -65.23 17.44
N THR A 404 -45.41 -64.60 18.21
CA THR A 404 -45.88 -63.23 17.96
C THR A 404 -44.83 -62.20 18.40
N ASP A 405 -44.26 -62.39 19.59
CA ASP A 405 -43.22 -61.54 20.17
C ASP A 405 -41.93 -61.59 19.35
N LEU A 406 -41.53 -62.78 18.86
CA LEU A 406 -40.41 -62.96 17.92
C LEU A 406 -40.65 -62.21 16.60
N LYS A 407 -41.88 -62.23 16.07
CA LYS A 407 -42.22 -61.53 14.82
C LYS A 407 -42.26 -60.02 14.99
N GLY A 408 -42.69 -59.55 16.18
CA GLY A 408 -42.58 -58.14 16.57
C GLY A 408 -41.12 -57.70 16.70
N LEU A 409 -40.27 -58.51 17.36
CA LEU A 409 -38.84 -58.26 17.49
C LEU A 409 -38.09 -58.31 16.15
N GLN A 410 -38.50 -59.17 15.21
CA GLN A 410 -37.97 -59.17 13.86
C GLN A 410 -38.33 -57.88 13.10
N GLY A 411 -39.57 -57.40 13.22
CA GLY A 411 -39.97 -56.11 12.66
C GLY A 411 -39.18 -54.93 13.24
N THR A 412 -39.02 -54.87 14.58
CA THR A 412 -38.22 -53.80 15.20
C THR A 412 -36.73 -53.92 14.87
N LEU A 413 -36.20 -55.14 14.64
CA LEU A 413 -34.83 -55.33 14.16
C LEU A 413 -34.65 -54.83 12.72
N GLU A 414 -35.59 -55.10 11.81
CA GLU A 414 -35.56 -54.57 10.44
C GLU A 414 -35.66 -53.03 10.42
N ASP A 415 -36.54 -52.43 11.24
CA ASP A 415 -36.64 -50.97 11.37
C ASP A 415 -35.38 -50.34 12.01
N VAL A 416 -34.76 -51.00 13.00
CA VAL A 416 -33.49 -50.55 13.61
C VAL A 416 -32.33 -50.69 12.63
N GLU A 417 -32.26 -51.77 11.83
CA GLU A 417 -31.26 -51.89 10.77
C GLU A 417 -31.44 -50.83 9.67
N LYS A 418 -32.67 -50.47 9.35
CA LYS A 418 -32.98 -49.43 8.36
C LYS A 418 -32.58 -48.05 8.87
N SER A 419 -33.01 -47.70 10.09
CA SER A 419 -32.58 -46.50 10.83
C SER A 419 -31.05 -46.42 10.95
N LYS A 420 -30.38 -47.55 11.22
CA LYS A 420 -28.91 -47.62 11.24
C LYS A 420 -28.31 -47.27 9.88
N ARG A 421 -28.80 -47.83 8.77
CA ARG A 421 -28.28 -47.53 7.41
C ARG A 421 -28.50 -46.06 7.05
N ASP A 422 -29.69 -45.52 7.36
CA ASP A 422 -30.02 -44.10 7.14
C ASP A 422 -29.12 -43.18 7.98
N LEU A 423 -28.75 -43.59 9.21
CA LEU A 423 -27.77 -42.88 10.05
C LEU A 423 -26.33 -43.03 9.54
N GLU A 424 -25.91 -44.20 9.06
CA GLU A 424 -24.58 -44.41 8.47
C GLU A 424 -24.39 -43.59 7.18
N GLU A 425 -25.43 -43.47 6.34
CA GLU A 425 -25.38 -42.62 5.13
C GLU A 425 -25.39 -41.12 5.47
N ASN A 426 -26.17 -40.69 6.47
CA ASN A 426 -26.11 -39.32 6.98
C ASN A 426 -24.75 -38.99 7.66
N LEU A 427 -24.17 -39.92 8.41
CA LEU A 427 -22.84 -39.78 9.02
C LEU A 427 -21.79 -39.57 7.93
N LYS A 428 -21.75 -40.45 6.93
CA LYS A 428 -20.82 -40.38 5.79
C LYS A 428 -20.96 -39.08 4.99
N ARG A 429 -22.18 -38.57 4.85
CA ARG A 429 -22.43 -37.26 4.24
C ARG A 429 -21.92 -36.11 5.13
N LYS A 430 -22.07 -36.21 6.46
CA LYS A 430 -21.51 -35.22 7.40
C LYS A 430 -20.00 -35.27 7.47
N GLU A 431 -19.37 -36.44 7.36
CA GLU A 431 -17.92 -36.58 7.22
C GLU A 431 -17.40 -35.85 5.96
N GLN A 432 -18.11 -35.96 4.82
CA GLN A 432 -17.78 -35.21 3.61
C GLN A 432 -17.97 -33.70 3.75
N GLU A 433 -19.04 -33.25 4.41
CA GLU A 433 -19.27 -31.82 4.71
C GLU A 433 -18.18 -31.28 5.66
N ILE A 434 -17.78 -32.05 6.69
CA ILE A 434 -16.66 -31.72 7.60
C ILE A 434 -15.33 -31.66 6.86
N GLN A 435 -15.02 -32.64 6.00
CA GLN A 435 -13.78 -32.66 5.23
C GLN A 435 -13.69 -31.46 4.26
N GLN A 436 -14.81 -31.08 3.64
CA GLN A 436 -14.87 -29.90 2.77
C GLN A 436 -14.71 -28.60 3.57
N MET A 437 -15.30 -28.48 4.75
CA MET A 437 -15.08 -27.32 5.64
C MET A 437 -13.65 -27.27 6.16
N GLY A 438 -13.02 -28.40 6.47
CA GLY A 438 -11.60 -28.49 6.84
C GLY A 438 -10.68 -27.93 5.75
N SER A 439 -10.89 -28.32 4.49
CA SER A 439 -10.09 -27.77 3.37
C SER A 439 -10.25 -26.25 3.20
N ARG A 440 -11.43 -25.69 3.47
CA ARG A 440 -11.63 -24.23 3.47
C ARG A 440 -10.93 -23.55 4.65
N LEU A 441 -10.95 -24.18 5.83
CA LEU A 441 -10.24 -23.67 7.00
C LEU A 441 -8.73 -23.62 6.76
N GLU A 442 -8.15 -24.64 6.12
CA GLU A 442 -6.73 -24.64 5.73
C GLU A 442 -6.40 -23.53 4.71
N ASP A 443 -7.24 -23.32 3.69
CA ASP A 443 -7.10 -22.23 2.72
C ASP A 443 -7.19 -20.85 3.39
N GLU A 444 -8.18 -20.62 4.26
CA GLU A 444 -8.38 -19.36 4.98
C GLU A 444 -7.27 -19.10 6.02
N GLN A 445 -6.79 -20.13 6.71
CA GLN A 445 -5.69 -20.03 7.67
C GLN A 445 -4.34 -19.81 6.97
N GLY A 446 -4.19 -20.33 5.74
CA GLY A 446 -3.11 -20.00 4.82
C GLY A 446 -3.16 -18.53 4.36
N GLN A 447 -4.34 -18.03 3.99
CA GLN A 447 -4.55 -16.61 3.66
C GLN A 447 -4.27 -15.70 4.86
N ALA A 448 -4.80 -16.01 6.04
CA ALA A 448 -4.56 -15.29 7.28
C ALA A 448 -3.06 -15.24 7.64
N SER A 449 -2.34 -16.35 7.46
CA SER A 449 -0.88 -16.40 7.63
C SER A 449 -0.13 -15.52 6.61
N SER A 450 -0.62 -15.43 5.37
CA SER A 450 -0.05 -14.54 4.34
C SER A 450 -0.30 -13.06 4.66
N LEU A 451 -1.49 -12.73 5.15
CA LEU A 451 -1.89 -11.37 5.56
C LEU A 451 -1.14 -10.94 6.83
N GLY A 452 -0.98 -11.83 7.82
CA GLY A 452 -0.21 -11.55 9.04
C GLY A 452 1.27 -11.25 8.77
N LYS A 453 1.88 -11.92 7.79
CA LYS A 453 3.24 -11.56 7.31
C LYS A 453 3.26 -10.15 6.70
N LYS A 454 2.28 -9.84 5.85
CA LYS A 454 2.14 -8.52 5.21
C LYS A 454 1.86 -7.39 6.21
N ILE A 455 1.09 -7.67 7.26
CA ILE A 455 0.86 -6.72 8.36
C ILE A 455 2.18 -6.44 9.08
N LYS A 456 3.00 -7.45 9.38
CA LYS A 456 4.33 -7.24 9.98
C LYS A 456 5.30 -6.48 9.07
N GLU A 457 5.32 -6.77 7.77
CA GLU A 457 6.08 -5.97 6.78
C GLU A 457 5.62 -4.50 6.77
N LEU A 458 4.31 -4.25 6.82
CA LEU A 458 3.74 -2.91 6.85
C LEU A 458 3.97 -2.19 8.19
N GLN A 459 3.99 -2.90 9.33
CA GLN A 459 4.29 -2.33 10.63
C GLN A 459 5.75 -1.88 10.73
N ALA A 460 6.71 -2.74 10.35
CA ALA A 460 8.12 -2.35 10.27
C ALA A 460 8.33 -1.18 9.30
N ARG A 461 7.55 -1.13 8.20
CA ARG A 461 7.56 -0.01 7.25
C ARG A 461 7.00 1.29 7.83
N VAL A 462 6.07 1.22 8.79
CA VAL A 462 5.55 2.40 9.49
C VAL A 462 6.58 2.92 10.49
N GLU A 463 7.21 2.05 11.28
CA GLU A 463 8.29 2.44 12.21
C GLU A 463 9.45 3.12 11.48
N GLU A 464 9.91 2.55 10.35
CA GLU A 464 10.93 3.12 9.46
C GLU A 464 10.53 4.53 8.94
N LEU A 465 9.26 4.73 8.57
CA LEU A 465 8.75 6.01 8.08
C LEU A 465 8.51 7.05 9.19
N GLU A 466 8.22 6.63 10.42
CA GLU A 466 8.11 7.53 11.58
C GLU A 466 9.48 8.06 12.00
N GLU A 467 10.52 7.22 11.94
CA GLU A 467 11.90 7.65 12.17
C GLU A 467 12.42 8.58 11.04
N GLU A 468 12.11 8.30 9.77
CA GLU A 468 12.40 9.24 8.66
C GLU A 468 11.68 10.60 8.86
N LEU A 469 10.41 10.59 9.27
CA LEU A 469 9.61 11.81 9.48
C LEU A 469 10.18 12.72 10.57
N GLU A 470 10.65 12.16 11.69
CA GLU A 470 11.26 12.93 12.77
C GLU A 470 12.65 13.47 12.38
N ASN A 471 13.43 12.71 11.63
CA ASN A 471 14.66 13.19 11.02
C ASN A 471 14.41 14.37 10.05
N GLU A 472 13.37 14.32 9.22
CA GLU A 472 13.06 15.43 8.30
C GLU A 472 12.51 16.66 9.04
N ARG A 473 11.75 16.51 10.14
CA ARG A 473 11.37 17.63 11.03
C ARG A 473 12.59 18.35 11.62
N GLN A 474 13.58 17.59 12.08
CA GLN A 474 14.85 18.14 12.58
C GLN A 474 15.71 18.78 11.48
N SER A 475 15.62 18.29 10.24
CA SER A 475 16.24 18.91 9.07
C SER A 475 15.56 20.24 8.73
N ARG A 476 14.23 20.25 8.61
CA ARG A 476 13.43 21.44 8.30
C ARG A 476 13.64 22.58 9.29
N THR A 477 13.67 22.29 10.59
CA THR A 477 13.89 23.33 11.63
C THR A 477 15.30 23.92 11.61
N LYS A 478 16.31 23.20 11.09
CA LYS A 478 17.65 23.76 10.81
C LYS A 478 17.60 24.69 9.59
N THR A 479 16.94 24.26 8.51
CA THR A 479 16.78 25.05 7.28
C THR A 479 15.95 26.32 7.50
N GLU A 480 14.90 26.27 8.33
CA GLU A 480 14.09 27.45 8.67
C GLU A 480 14.86 28.47 9.52
N LYS A 481 15.80 28.03 10.39
CA LYS A 481 16.74 28.93 11.06
C LYS A 481 17.69 29.59 10.05
N GLN A 482 18.38 28.80 9.23
CA GLN A 482 19.29 29.34 8.19
C GLN A 482 18.59 30.32 7.24
N ARG A 483 17.31 30.09 6.91
CA ARG A 483 16.52 31.03 6.09
C ARG A 483 16.22 32.34 6.83
N ALA A 484 16.04 32.31 8.15
CA ALA A 484 15.84 33.51 8.97
C ALA A 484 17.14 34.30 9.18
N ASP A 485 18.27 33.60 9.30
CA ASP A 485 19.60 34.22 9.39
C ASP A 485 19.98 34.91 8.06
N ILE A 486 19.82 34.22 6.92
CA ILE A 486 20.04 34.81 5.58
C ILE A 486 19.08 35.97 5.28
N ALA A 487 17.85 35.94 5.80
CA ALA A 487 16.93 37.07 5.65
C ALA A 487 17.47 38.33 6.36
N ARG A 488 18.00 38.20 7.59
CA ARG A 488 18.66 39.32 8.29
C ARG A 488 19.91 39.82 7.57
N GLU A 489 20.74 38.93 7.03
CA GLU A 489 21.91 39.34 6.25
C GLU A 489 21.49 40.14 5.00
N LEU A 490 20.36 39.79 4.38
CA LEU A 490 19.82 40.49 3.22
C LEU A 490 19.23 41.87 3.61
N ASP A 491 18.52 41.95 4.74
CA ASP A 491 18.03 43.21 5.30
C ASP A 491 19.20 44.15 5.68
N GLU A 492 20.25 43.66 6.35
CA GLU A 492 21.47 44.44 6.66
C GLU A 492 22.19 44.96 5.40
N VAL A 493 22.16 44.20 4.30
CA VAL A 493 22.73 44.63 3.02
C VAL A 493 21.82 45.63 2.30
N HIS A 494 20.51 45.56 2.52
CA HIS A 494 19.54 46.54 2.01
C HIS A 494 19.70 47.90 2.69
N ASP A 495 19.78 47.94 4.02
CA ASP A 495 19.99 49.17 4.79
C ASP A 495 21.29 49.88 4.36
N ARG A 496 22.40 49.13 4.23
CA ARG A 496 23.69 49.67 3.73
C ARG A 496 23.61 50.20 2.31
N LEU A 497 22.73 49.66 1.47
CA LEU A 497 22.51 50.13 0.10
C LEU A 497 21.69 51.43 0.09
N GLU A 498 20.69 51.57 0.95
CA GLU A 498 19.96 52.82 1.14
C GLU A 498 20.87 53.94 1.69
N GLU A 499 21.69 53.65 2.71
CA GLU A 499 22.69 54.61 3.24
C GLU A 499 23.65 55.09 2.14
N ALA A 500 24.21 54.16 1.35
CA ALA A 500 25.09 54.50 0.23
C ALA A 500 24.37 55.31 -0.87
N GLY A 501 23.09 55.02 -1.11
CA GLY A 501 22.23 55.78 -2.02
C GLY A 501 22.02 57.22 -1.53
N GLY A 502 21.67 57.40 -0.25
CA GLY A 502 21.48 58.70 0.40
C GLY A 502 22.77 59.55 0.44
N ALA A 503 23.91 58.92 0.73
CA ALA A 503 25.21 59.59 0.65
C ALA A 503 25.52 60.07 -0.78
N THR A 504 25.17 59.27 -1.79
CA THR A 504 25.38 59.61 -3.21
C THR A 504 24.49 60.76 -3.67
N THR A 505 23.20 60.79 -3.30
CA THR A 505 22.30 61.90 -3.67
C THR A 505 22.69 63.20 -2.98
N ALA A 506 23.06 63.17 -1.69
CA ALA A 506 23.57 64.33 -0.97
C ALA A 506 24.84 64.92 -1.62
N GLN A 507 25.77 64.06 -2.08
CA GLN A 507 26.97 64.50 -2.79
C GLN A 507 26.67 65.13 -4.16
N VAL A 508 25.65 64.63 -4.88
CA VAL A 508 25.18 65.23 -6.14
C VAL A 508 24.56 66.61 -5.90
N GLU A 509 23.79 66.81 -4.83
CA GLU A 509 23.27 68.14 -4.48
C GLU A 509 24.38 69.12 -4.09
N MET A 510 25.36 68.68 -3.31
CA MET A 510 26.52 69.50 -2.94
C MET A 510 27.33 69.94 -4.15
N ASN A 511 27.48 69.07 -5.16
CA ASN A 511 28.13 69.45 -6.42
C ASN A 511 27.29 70.43 -7.24
N LYS A 512 25.96 70.24 -7.35
CA LYS A 512 25.07 71.24 -8.00
C LYS A 512 25.13 72.62 -7.34
N LYS A 513 25.21 72.68 -6.00
CA LYS A 513 25.39 73.93 -5.25
C LYS A 513 26.71 74.61 -5.63
N ARG A 514 27.83 73.88 -5.58
CA ARG A 514 29.16 74.36 -6.00
C ARG A 514 29.20 74.84 -7.46
N GLU A 515 28.54 74.13 -8.38
CA GLU A 515 28.43 74.55 -9.79
C GLU A 515 27.65 75.87 -9.93
N SER A 516 26.57 76.06 -9.17
CA SER A 516 25.80 77.31 -9.17
C SER A 516 26.56 78.49 -8.56
N GLU A 517 27.34 78.24 -7.50
CA GLU A 517 28.23 79.24 -6.88
C GLU A 517 29.38 79.62 -7.83
N LEU A 518 30.03 78.66 -8.48
CA LEU A 518 31.04 78.90 -9.52
C LEU A 518 30.45 79.67 -10.71
N ALA A 519 29.22 79.37 -11.13
CA ALA A 519 28.53 80.11 -12.18
C ALA A 519 28.15 81.53 -11.76
N LYS A 520 27.89 81.78 -10.48
CA LYS A 520 27.69 83.14 -9.95
C LYS A 520 29.01 83.91 -9.89
N LEU A 521 30.03 83.36 -9.24
CA LEU A 521 31.36 83.99 -9.10
C LEU A 521 32.00 84.36 -10.45
N ARG A 522 31.73 83.58 -11.52
CA ARG A 522 32.14 83.95 -12.89
C ARG A 522 31.43 85.20 -13.42
N ARG A 523 30.12 85.36 -13.19
CA ARG A 523 29.39 86.59 -13.56
C ARG A 523 29.87 87.78 -12.73
N ASP A 524 30.00 87.60 -11.42
CA ASP A 524 30.48 88.65 -10.50
C ASP A 524 31.89 89.14 -10.94
N LEU A 525 32.75 88.24 -11.43
CA LEU A 525 34.07 88.56 -12.01
C LEU A 525 33.98 89.24 -13.40
N GLU A 526 33.07 88.80 -14.27
CA GLU A 526 32.82 89.45 -15.58
C GLU A 526 32.30 90.89 -15.40
N GLU A 527 31.38 91.11 -14.45
CA GLU A 527 30.87 92.44 -14.11
C GLU A 527 31.94 93.34 -13.47
N ALA A 528 32.77 92.80 -12.57
CA ALA A 528 33.90 93.53 -12.00
C ALA A 528 34.94 93.93 -13.07
N ASN A 529 35.25 93.04 -14.03
CA ASN A 529 36.13 93.35 -15.16
C ASN A 529 35.52 94.44 -16.06
N LEU A 530 34.21 94.39 -16.36
CA LEU A 530 33.52 95.43 -17.13
C LEU A 530 33.55 96.79 -16.42
N GLN A 531 33.39 96.83 -15.10
CA GLN A 531 33.54 98.07 -14.30
C GLN A 531 34.98 98.59 -14.31
N HIS A 532 35.97 97.70 -14.24
CA HIS A 532 37.39 98.05 -14.34
C HIS A 532 37.76 98.59 -15.73
N GLU A 533 37.25 97.98 -16.81
CA GLU A 533 37.42 98.51 -18.17
C GLU A 533 36.74 99.86 -18.36
N ALA A 534 35.51 100.04 -17.84
CA ALA A 534 34.79 101.30 -17.91
C ALA A 534 35.49 102.44 -17.15
N THR A 535 36.02 102.17 -15.95
CA THR A 535 36.80 103.15 -15.17
C THR A 535 38.17 103.44 -15.80
N ALA A 536 38.87 102.42 -16.32
CA ALA A 536 40.10 102.62 -17.09
C ALA A 536 39.85 103.44 -18.38
N ALA A 537 38.71 103.25 -19.05
CA ALA A 537 38.31 104.06 -20.21
C ALA A 537 37.98 105.51 -19.82
N GLN A 538 37.29 105.74 -18.69
CA GLN A 538 37.07 107.09 -18.16
C GLN A 538 38.38 107.79 -17.77
N LEU A 539 39.34 107.07 -17.16
CA LEU A 539 40.65 107.64 -16.81
C LEU A 539 41.49 107.97 -18.06
N ARG A 540 41.50 107.09 -19.06
CA ARG A 540 42.10 107.38 -20.38
C ARG A 540 41.47 108.61 -21.02
N LYS A 541 40.14 108.72 -21.00
CA LYS A 541 39.44 109.89 -21.54
C LYS A 541 39.81 111.16 -20.76
N LYS A 542 39.75 111.16 -19.43
CA LYS A 542 40.16 112.32 -18.60
C LYS A 542 41.61 112.76 -18.84
N HIS A 543 42.51 111.82 -19.12
CA HIS A 543 43.90 112.15 -19.48
C HIS A 543 43.99 112.77 -20.88
N GLN A 544 43.23 112.26 -21.85
CA GLN A 544 43.16 112.78 -23.21
C GLN A 544 42.46 114.15 -23.29
N ASP A 545 41.43 114.36 -22.49
CA ASP A 545 40.72 115.64 -22.26
C ASP A 545 41.56 116.67 -21.46
N ALA A 546 42.79 116.31 -21.03
CA ALA A 546 43.73 117.15 -20.28
C ALA A 546 45.12 117.27 -20.93
N VAL A 547 45.27 116.75 -22.16
CA VAL A 547 46.49 116.82 -22.99
C VAL A 547 46.21 117.54 -24.33
N ASN A 548 44.95 117.90 -24.58
CA ASN A 548 44.50 118.85 -25.61
C ASN A 548 44.00 120.13 -24.94
#